data_AF-A0A8T4MCL4-F1
#
_entry.id   AF-A0A8T4MCL4-F1
#
_cell.length_a   1.000
_cell.length_b   1.000
_cell.length_c   1.000
_cell.angle_alpha   90.00
_cell.angle_beta   90.00
_cell.angle_gamma   90.00
#
_symmetry.space_group_name_H-M   'P 1'
#
loop_
_entity.id
_entity.type
_entity.pdbx_description
1 polymer ?
#
loop_
_entity_poly.entity_id
_entity_poly.type
_entity_poly.pdbx_seq_one_letter_code
_entity_poly.pdbx_strand_id
1 'polypeptide(L)'
;MNKETNWEDIGFIISSEYRKKVLKNLENPKTPSSISKETNINKTHISKTLKELNSKKLIECLNPKAVKGKFFVITEEGKDILKEIGKL
;
A
#
# COMPACT_ATOMS: atom_id res chain seq x y z
N MET A 1 0.39 -22.45 -8.35
CA MET A 1 -0.41 -21.72 -9.36
C MET A 1 0.46 -20.61 -9.89
N ASN A 2 0.75 -20.60 -11.20
CA ASN A 2 1.46 -19.48 -11.83
C ASN A 2 0.58 -18.24 -11.66
N LYS A 3 0.98 -17.33 -10.78
CA LYS A 3 0.29 -16.05 -10.59
C LYS A 3 0.63 -15.25 -11.84
N GLU A 4 -0.33 -15.18 -12.76
CA GLU A 4 -0.23 -14.31 -13.93
C GLU A 4 0.00 -12.88 -13.42
N THR A 5 1.04 -12.23 -13.96
CA THR A 5 1.42 -10.88 -13.52
C THR A 5 0.25 -9.93 -13.78
N ASN A 6 -0.31 -9.34 -12.71
CA ASN A 6 -1.38 -8.36 -12.84
C ASN A 6 -0.83 -7.00 -13.28
N TRP A 7 -0.73 -6.81 -14.60
CA TRP A 7 -0.26 -5.58 -15.22
C TRP A 7 -1.12 -4.36 -14.91
N GLU A 8 -2.42 -4.53 -14.63
CA GLU A 8 -3.30 -3.42 -14.24
C GLU A 8 -2.91 -2.86 -12.87
N ASP A 9 -2.59 -3.74 -11.92
CA ASP A 9 -2.12 -3.33 -10.59
C ASP A 9 -0.71 -2.73 -10.65
N ILE A 10 0.17 -3.25 -11.51
CA ILE A 10 1.48 -2.65 -11.79
C ILE A 10 1.33 -1.22 -12.33
N GLY A 11 0.55 -1.04 -13.39
CA GLY A 11 0.29 0.28 -13.99
C GLY A 11 -0.38 1.23 -13.00
N PHE A 12 -1.27 0.71 -12.16
CA PHE A 12 -1.86 1.44 -11.06
C PHE A 12 -0.78 1.91 -10.07
N ILE A 13 0.12 1.06 -9.58
CA ILE A 13 1.14 1.51 -8.62
C ILE A 13 2.14 2.49 -9.27
N ILE A 14 2.60 2.22 -10.50
CA ILE A 14 3.61 3.05 -11.18
C ILE A 14 3.08 4.43 -11.55
N SER A 15 1.78 4.57 -11.85
CA SER A 15 1.17 5.87 -12.17
C SER A 15 1.06 6.82 -10.97
N SER A 16 1.58 6.47 -9.79
CA SER A 16 1.70 7.41 -8.66
C SER A 16 2.85 7.07 -7.72
N GLU A 17 3.70 8.07 -7.52
CA GLU A 17 4.75 8.02 -6.50
C GLU A 17 4.20 7.84 -5.09
N TYR A 18 2.98 8.31 -4.79
CA TYR A 18 2.36 8.10 -3.48
C TYR A 18 1.98 6.63 -3.27
N ARG A 19 1.35 6.00 -4.26
CA ARG A 19 0.98 4.58 -4.21
C ARG A 19 2.22 3.72 -4.01
N LYS A 20 3.28 3.96 -4.79
CA LYS A 20 4.55 3.25 -4.67
C LYS A 20 5.22 3.45 -3.31
N LYS A 21 5.33 4.70 -2.82
CA LYS A 21 5.96 5.01 -1.52
C LYS A 21 5.18 4.42 -0.34
N VAL A 22 3.86 4.57 -0.32
CA VAL A 22 3.02 4.04 0.77
C VAL A 22 3.07 2.52 0.79
N LEU A 23 2.95 1.86 -0.37
CA LEU A 23 3.00 0.39 -0.45
C LEU A 23 4.35 -0.15 0.05
N LYS A 24 5.49 0.44 -0.38
CA LYS A 24 6.83 0.07 0.13
C LYS A 24 6.98 0.29 1.63
N ASN A 25 6.37 1.35 2.17
CA ASN A 25 6.50 1.65 3.59
C ASN A 25 5.71 0.68 4.49
N LEU A 26 4.84 -0.16 3.91
CA LEU A 26 3.96 -1.09 4.62
C LEU A 26 4.47 -2.54 4.71
N GLU A 27 5.77 -2.78 4.48
CA GLU A 27 6.40 -4.09 4.74
C GLU A 27 6.22 -4.58 6.19
N ASN A 28 6.04 -3.64 7.12
CA ASN A 28 5.67 -3.91 8.51
C ASN A 28 4.38 -3.15 8.87
N PRO A 29 3.58 -3.61 9.85
CA PRO A 29 2.36 -2.94 10.28
C PRO A 29 2.60 -1.49 10.72
N LYS A 30 1.91 -0.52 10.10
CA LYS A 30 2.04 0.91 10.43
C LYS A 30 0.71 1.64 10.49
N THR A 31 0.71 2.74 11.24
CA THR A 31 -0.44 3.66 11.29
C THR A 31 -0.31 4.74 10.21
N PRO A 32 -1.43 5.33 9.73
CA PRO A 32 -1.39 6.46 8.79
C PRO A 32 -0.47 7.60 9.24
N SER A 33 -0.38 7.82 10.55
CA SER A 33 0.48 8.83 11.16
C SER A 33 1.98 8.52 11.01
N SER A 34 2.38 7.26 11.19
CA SER A 34 3.79 6.83 11.02
C SER A 34 4.18 6.87 9.54
N ILE A 35 3.32 6.36 8.65
CA ILE A 35 3.55 6.41 7.20
C ILE A 35 3.73 7.86 6.73
N SER A 36 2.86 8.77 7.19
CA SER A 36 2.95 10.20 6.87
C SER A 36 4.30 10.81 7.27
N LYS A 37 4.80 10.49 8.47
CA LYS A 37 6.10 10.98 8.95
C LYS A 37 7.26 10.41 8.13
N GLU A 38 7.26 9.11 7.87
CA GLU A 38 8.37 8.43 7.19
C GLU A 38 8.45 8.74 5.69
N THR A 39 7.29 8.96 5.05
CA THR A 39 7.23 9.29 3.62
C THR A 39 7.23 10.79 3.34
N ASN A 40 7.11 11.62 4.38
CA ASN A 40 6.89 13.07 4.29
C ASN A 40 5.67 13.44 3.40
N ILE A 41 4.63 12.61 3.42
CA ILE A 41 3.39 12.82 2.68
C ILE A 41 2.29 13.24 3.66
N ASN A 42 1.49 14.24 3.29
CA ASN A 42 0.37 14.70 4.12
C ASN A 42 -0.64 13.57 4.41
N LYS A 43 -1.17 13.52 5.64
CA LYS A 43 -2.15 12.52 6.10
C LYS A 43 -3.38 12.38 5.19
N THR A 44 -3.82 13.45 4.53
CA THR A 44 -4.93 13.42 3.57
C THR A 44 -4.59 12.55 2.36
N HIS A 45 -3.39 12.73 1.80
CA HIS A 45 -2.91 11.89 0.70
C HIS A 45 -2.64 10.46 1.16
N ILE A 46 -2.10 10.26 2.36
CA ILE A 46 -1.94 8.92 2.95
C ILE A 46 -3.30 8.21 3.07
N SER A 47 -4.30 8.85 3.65
CA SER A 47 -5.63 8.25 3.85
C SER A 47 -6.29 7.89 2.53
N LYS A 48 -6.19 8.77 1.52
CA LYS A 48 -6.65 8.49 0.15
C LYS A 48 -5.92 7.28 -0.44
N THR A 49 -4.59 7.29 -0.39
CA THR A 49 -3.74 6.23 -0.96
C THR A 49 -4.02 4.88 -0.29
N LEU A 50 -4.14 4.84 1.04
CA LEU A 50 -4.49 3.62 1.78
C LEU A 50 -5.85 3.07 1.34
N LYS A 51 -6.85 3.94 1.14
CA LYS A 51 -8.18 3.51 0.65
C LYS A 51 -8.08 2.90 -0.76
N GLU A 52 -7.33 3.53 -1.66
CA GLU A 52 -7.15 3.03 -3.02
C GLU A 52 -6.40 1.68 -3.03
N LEU A 53 -5.29 1.56 -2.31
CA LEU A 53 -4.53 0.31 -2.18
C LEU A 53 -5.37 -0.81 -1.55
N ASN A 54 -6.15 -0.51 -0.52
CA ASN A 54 -7.01 -1.48 0.16
C ASN A 54 -8.17 -1.91 -0.75
N SER A 55 -8.70 -1.03 -1.61
CA SER A 55 -9.74 -1.39 -2.59
C SER A 55 -9.25 -2.38 -3.64
N LYS A 56 -7.95 -2.35 -3.95
CA LYS A 56 -7.27 -3.33 -4.81
C LYS A 56 -6.69 -4.53 -4.05
N LYS A 57 -6.96 -4.65 -2.74
CA LYS A 57 -6.45 -5.74 -1.88
C LYS A 57 -4.92 -5.86 -1.86
N LEU A 58 -4.20 -4.76 -2.14
CA LEU A 58 -2.73 -4.71 -2.09
C LEU A 58 -2.21 -4.44 -0.66
N ILE A 59 -3.09 -3.99 0.22
CA ILE A 59 -2.86 -3.81 1.66
C ILE A 59 -4.11 -4.27 2.41
N GLU A 60 -3.97 -4.48 3.70
CA GLU A 60 -5.09 -4.74 4.59
C GLU A 60 -5.01 -3.92 5.89
N CYS A 61 -6.17 -3.72 6.53
CA CYS A 61 -6.27 -3.10 7.85
C CYS A 61 -6.39 -4.20 8.91
N LEU A 62 -5.43 -4.25 9.85
CA LEU A 62 -5.36 -5.30 10.88
C LEU A 62 -6.40 -5.13 11.98
N ASN A 63 -6.92 -3.91 12.18
CA ASN A 63 -7.90 -3.57 13.20
C ASN A 63 -9.04 -2.71 12.63
N PRO A 64 -9.87 -3.26 11.73
CA PRO A 64 -10.86 -2.50 10.98
C PRO A 64 -11.93 -1.83 11.86
N LYS A 65 -12.21 -2.41 13.04
CA LYS A 65 -13.16 -1.88 14.03
C LYS A 65 -12.64 -0.64 14.78
N ALA A 66 -11.34 -0.36 14.73
CA ALA A 66 -10.76 0.77 15.44
C ALA A 66 -11.12 2.10 14.76
N VAL A 67 -11.56 3.09 15.54
CA VAL A 67 -11.81 4.44 15.02
C VAL A 67 -10.50 5.22 14.89
N LYS A 68 -9.60 5.08 15.88
CA LYS A 68 -8.27 5.69 15.91
C LYS A 68 -7.21 4.59 16.04
N GLY A 69 -6.00 4.86 15.55
CA GLY A 69 -4.90 3.90 15.64
C GLY A 69 -5.07 2.69 14.71
N LYS A 70 -5.63 2.88 13.52
CA LYS A 70 -5.68 1.82 12.51
C LYS A 70 -4.26 1.44 12.07
N PHE A 71 -3.99 0.15 11.97
CA PHE A 71 -2.76 -0.43 11.46
C PHE A 71 -3.02 -1.05 10.10
N PHE A 72 -2.13 -0.76 9.17
CA PHE A 72 -2.14 -1.31 7.82
C PHE A 72 -0.87 -2.10 7.58
N VAL A 73 -0.96 -3.14 6.75
CA VAL A 73 0.19 -3.93 6.29
C VAL A 73 -0.02 -4.32 4.83
N ILE A 74 1.08 -4.55 4.10
CA ILE A 74 1.05 -5.05 2.73
C ILE A 74 0.57 -6.50 2.68
N THR A 75 -0.27 -6.85 1.70
CA THR A 75 -0.68 -8.25 1.46
C THR A 75 0.38 -9.00 0.64
N GLU A 76 0.25 -10.32 0.52
CA GLU A 76 1.12 -11.09 -0.37
C GLU A 76 0.99 -10.64 -1.84
N GLU A 77 -0.22 -10.31 -2.30
CA GLU A 77 -0.44 -9.68 -3.61
C GLU A 77 0.33 -8.37 -3.75
N GLY A 78 0.30 -7.51 -2.74
CA GLY A 78 1.05 -6.25 -2.75
C GLY A 78 2.56 -6.47 -2.83
N LYS A 79 3.09 -7.48 -2.13
CA LYS A 79 4.52 -7.85 -2.17
C LYS A 79 4.92 -8.36 -3.55
N ASP A 80 4.11 -9.22 -4.16
CA ASP A 80 4.33 -9.73 -5.52
C ASP A 80 4.42 -8.56 -6.51
N ILE A 81 3.47 -7.62 -6.46
CA ILE A 81 3.46 -6.43 -7.31
C ILE A 81 4.70 -5.56 -7.09
N LEU A 82 5.09 -5.30 -5.84
CA LEU A 82 6.33 -4.55 -5.55
C LEU A 82 7.57 -5.23 -6.12
N LYS A 83 7.63 -6.56 -6.04
CA LYS A 83 8.73 -7.36 -6.59
C LYS A 83 8.80 -7.25 -8.10
N GLU A 84 7.67 -7.34 -8.80
CA GLU A 84 7.62 -7.16 -10.26
C GLU A 84 8.03 -5.73 -10.67
N ILE A 85 7.56 -4.71 -9.95
CA ILE A 85 7.95 -3.32 -10.19
C ILE A 85 9.47 -3.11 -10.01
N GLY A 86 10.10 -3.84 -9.09
CA GLY A 86 11.55 -3.75 -8.88
C GLY A 86 12.41 -4.38 -9.98
N LYS A 87 11.80 -5.15 -10.90
CA LYS A 87 12.47 -5.74 -12.07
C LYS A 87 12.38 -4.87 -13.32
N LEU A 88 11.54 -3.83 -13.30
CA LEU A 88 11.37 -2.84 -14.36
C LEU A 88 12.42 -1.74 -14.23
#